data_AF-A0A1V0PGX3-F1
#
_entry.id   AF-A0A1V0PGX3-F1
#
_cell.length_a   1.000
_cell.length_b   1.000
_cell.length_c   1.000
_cell.angle_alpha   90.00
_cell.angle_beta   90.00
_cell.angle_gamma   90.00
#
_symmetry.space_group_name_H-M   'P 1'
#
loop_
_entity.id
_entity.type
_entity.pdbx_description
1 polymer ?
#
loop_
_entity_poly.entity_id
_entity_poly.type
_entity_poly.pdbx_seq_one_letter_code
_entity_poly.pdbx_strand_id
1 'polypeptide(L)'
;MRTPDYWIKREQAWQAQQIKDDTKRMKQIMDKLFEAQEAIQKEINVNWQNFANGQGISISEAMKRADKMDVKAFANKAKKYVEEKDFSHQANQVLKLYNLTMRVNRLELLKANIGLELISVFDDLDKYFSKNLTGAALTEFERQAGILGLSVPKNGYNSLVESVLNGSYKVEGFASFSDKLWQYQFELKADIEKLLIRSVTGGINPKTLAPQLKRLMTEKGKLNATYNAQRLLVSETTRIQTAIQEESYKKADIESYEYIAEPSAGPICGALNGKIFKLKDMSPGINAPNMHPFCRCSTAPHVDDKGFWDDRLKEQDKKNSGKNIPVSLKGLNDDYLNEKREESRLKAGRVNAKKYDAQSESFAKLTNEASMRMRISDIGFRRAIESGNLKSSHELGDDFDKGRIRIEKTLFNLPENIKRSEMPKYGYLSDSDDLFEKKTKHSVLGYGNIIIELDDSVRKRTTYTVNDSLVNKRGLITSATPVGTKPTYNGIKEKAIGEINSISEFLNSNKKTNRYIEAQYHGDLTFKNDVKRIIVPDKSYLDKLSKEFEQIKNMGIEVLVAPK
;
A
#
# COMPACT_ATOMS: atom_id res chain seq x y z
N MET A 1 -33.11 32.14 13.31
CA MET A 1 -31.79 32.79 13.12
C MET A 1 -31.52 32.92 11.62
N ARG A 2 -30.87 34.00 11.15
CA ARG A 2 -30.38 34.04 9.76
C ARG A 2 -29.29 32.96 9.63
N THR A 3 -29.57 31.96 8.82
CA THR A 3 -28.84 30.71 8.57
C THR A 3 -27.38 30.85 8.10
N PRO A 4 -26.92 31.94 7.43
CA PRO A 4 -25.51 32.05 6.98
C PRO A 4 -24.47 32.36 8.07
N ASP A 5 -24.72 33.31 8.97
CA ASP A 5 -23.71 33.83 9.92
C ASP A 5 -23.22 32.79 10.95
N TYR A 6 -24.05 31.80 11.27
CA TYR A 6 -23.71 30.74 12.22
C TYR A 6 -22.65 29.78 11.66
N TRP A 7 -22.84 29.34 10.42
CA TRP A 7 -21.92 28.40 9.76
C TRP A 7 -20.59 29.07 9.47
N ILE A 8 -20.61 30.33 9.02
CA ILE A 8 -19.40 31.12 8.76
C ILE A 8 -18.54 31.25 10.03
N LYS A 9 -19.13 31.61 11.18
CA LYS A 9 -18.38 31.73 12.45
C LYS A 9 -17.79 30.41 12.92
N ARG A 10 -18.50 29.30 12.70
CA ARG A 10 -18.03 27.95 13.03
C ARG A 10 -16.86 27.54 12.15
N GLU A 11 -16.94 27.78 10.85
CA GLU A 11 -15.85 27.52 9.91
C GLU A 11 -14.61 28.37 10.23
N GLN A 12 -14.79 29.65 10.55
CA GLN A 12 -13.67 30.52 10.95
C GLN A 12 -13.00 30.05 12.25
N ALA A 13 -13.76 29.59 13.25
CA ALA A 13 -13.22 29.03 14.48
C ALA A 13 -12.45 27.72 14.21
N TRP A 14 -12.96 26.89 13.32
CA TRP A 14 -12.29 25.65 12.87
C TRP A 14 -10.97 25.94 12.16
N GLN A 15 -10.95 26.90 11.23
CA GLN A 15 -9.74 27.34 10.54
C GLN A 15 -8.69 27.87 11.52
N ALA A 16 -9.09 28.64 12.53
CA ALA A 16 -8.19 29.14 13.56
C ALA A 16 -7.55 28.01 14.39
N GLN A 17 -8.32 26.95 14.70
CA GLN A 17 -7.79 25.77 15.37
C GLN A 17 -6.82 25.00 14.46
N GLN A 18 -7.17 24.83 13.19
CA GLN A 18 -6.33 24.15 12.21
C GLN A 18 -4.97 24.84 12.03
N ILE A 19 -4.93 26.18 12.01
CA ILE A 19 -3.68 26.96 11.96
C ILE A 19 -2.78 26.65 13.16
N LYS A 20 -3.36 26.51 14.36
CA LYS A 20 -2.59 26.18 15.57
C LYS A 20 -2.02 24.76 15.50
N ASP A 21 -2.80 23.81 15.01
CA ASP A 21 -2.37 22.41 14.91
C ASP A 21 -1.37 22.21 13.77
N ASP A 22 -1.52 22.93 12.65
CA ASP A 22 -0.50 23.02 11.60
C ASP A 22 0.83 23.51 12.13
N THR A 23 0.84 24.52 13.00
CA THR A 23 2.08 25.06 13.58
C THR A 23 2.84 23.98 14.34
N LYS A 24 2.12 23.15 15.12
CA LYS A 24 2.72 22.02 15.85
C LYS A 24 3.23 20.95 14.88
N ARG A 25 2.41 20.60 13.87
CA ARG A 25 2.76 19.57 12.89
C ARG A 25 3.97 19.94 12.05
N MET A 26 4.02 21.19 11.59
CA MET A 26 5.13 21.74 10.82
C MET A 26 6.43 21.78 11.63
N LYS A 27 6.34 22.06 12.94
CA LYS A 27 7.50 21.99 13.84
C LYS A 27 8.04 20.56 13.94
N GLN A 28 7.18 19.56 14.13
CA GLN A 28 7.62 18.16 14.20
C GLN A 28 8.29 17.67 12.90
N ILE A 29 7.81 18.10 11.73
CA ILE A 29 8.49 17.84 10.45
C ILE A 29 9.89 18.45 10.43
N MET A 30 10.00 19.72 10.85
CA MET A 30 11.28 20.43 10.91
C MET A 30 12.27 19.72 11.86
N ASP A 31 11.82 19.32 13.05
CA ASP A 31 12.65 18.65 14.04
C ASP A 31 13.22 17.32 13.48
N LYS A 32 12.37 16.50 12.84
CA LYS A 32 12.80 15.24 12.18
C LYS A 32 13.84 15.45 11.09
N LEU A 33 13.63 16.43 10.21
CA LEU A 33 14.57 16.73 9.13
C LEU A 33 15.86 17.38 9.64
N PHE A 34 15.79 18.12 10.75
CA PHE A 34 16.97 18.66 11.42
C PHE A 34 17.83 17.55 12.04
N GLU A 35 17.23 16.60 12.75
CA GLU A 35 17.94 15.43 13.29
C GLU A 35 18.62 14.62 12.19
N ALA A 36 17.91 14.39 11.07
CA ALA A 36 18.48 13.69 9.91
C ALA A 36 19.64 14.47 9.27
N GLN A 37 19.54 15.80 9.17
CA GLN A 37 20.62 16.64 8.69
C GLN A 37 21.87 16.53 9.57
N GLU A 38 21.71 16.54 10.89
CA GLU A 38 22.82 16.37 11.83
C GLU A 38 23.46 14.98 11.72
N ALA A 39 22.64 13.93 11.59
CA ALA A 39 23.12 12.57 11.37
C ALA A 39 23.94 12.44 10.07
N ILE A 40 23.44 13.01 8.98
CA ILE A 40 24.14 13.03 7.67
C ILE A 40 25.45 13.80 7.79
N GLN A 41 25.45 14.99 8.43
CA GLN A 41 26.67 15.78 8.59
C GLN A 41 27.73 15.04 9.42
N LYS A 42 27.30 14.35 10.49
CA LYS A 42 28.17 13.52 11.32
C LYS A 42 28.76 12.36 10.52
N GLU A 43 27.94 11.67 9.73
CA GLU A 43 28.37 10.56 8.86
C GLU A 43 29.44 11.01 7.86
N ILE A 44 29.22 12.15 7.18
CA ILE A 44 30.21 12.74 6.27
C ILE A 44 31.53 13.02 7.02
N ASN A 45 31.47 13.66 8.18
CA ASN A 45 32.67 14.03 8.94
C ASN A 45 33.46 12.82 9.43
N VAL A 46 32.78 11.84 10.04
CA VAL A 46 33.40 10.64 10.62
C VAL A 46 34.06 9.78 9.54
N ASN A 47 33.39 9.61 8.39
CA ASN A 47 33.90 8.77 7.31
C ASN A 47 35.25 9.30 6.77
N TRP A 48 35.32 10.61 6.53
CA TRP A 48 36.54 11.26 6.02
C TRP A 48 37.63 11.41 7.07
N GLN A 49 37.28 11.68 8.33
CA GLN A 49 38.26 11.80 9.41
C GLN A 49 38.92 10.46 9.73
N ASN A 50 38.15 9.37 9.80
CA ASN A 50 38.71 8.04 10.00
C ASN A 50 39.63 7.61 8.86
N PHE A 51 39.30 8.00 7.61
CA PHE A 51 40.16 7.72 6.47
C PHE A 51 41.49 8.45 6.54
N ALA A 52 41.43 9.76 6.77
CA ALA A 52 42.59 10.64 6.88
C ALA A 52 43.56 10.12 7.95
N ASN A 53 43.03 9.81 9.14
CA ASN A 53 43.81 9.27 10.26
C ASN A 53 44.44 7.91 9.94
N GLY A 54 43.68 6.97 9.36
CA GLY A 54 44.17 5.64 9.04
C GLY A 54 45.25 5.60 7.94
N GLN A 55 45.35 6.65 7.14
CA GLN A 55 46.36 6.79 6.07
C GLN A 55 47.46 7.81 6.42
N GLY A 56 47.36 8.51 7.55
CA GLY A 56 48.31 9.57 7.92
C GLY A 56 48.31 10.77 6.97
N ILE A 57 47.22 11.00 6.23
CA ILE A 57 47.09 12.06 5.22
C ILE A 57 46.09 13.13 5.66
N SER A 58 46.16 14.32 5.05
CA SER A 58 45.18 15.37 5.30
C SER A 58 43.79 14.99 4.78
N ILE A 59 42.71 15.51 5.38
CA ILE A 59 41.32 15.25 4.93
C ILE A 59 41.13 15.62 3.45
N SER A 60 41.73 16.73 2.99
CA SER A 60 41.64 17.16 1.59
C SER A 60 42.30 16.14 0.64
N GLU A 61 43.43 15.56 1.06
CA GLU A 61 44.14 14.54 0.29
C GLU A 61 43.45 13.18 0.36
N ALA A 62 42.83 12.85 1.49
CA ALA A 62 41.96 11.70 1.67
C ALA A 62 40.77 11.75 0.70
N MET A 63 40.18 12.93 0.49
CA MET A 63 39.09 13.10 -0.47
C MET A 63 39.53 12.93 -1.92
N LYS A 64 40.78 13.29 -2.26
CA LYS A 64 41.33 13.09 -3.61
C LYS A 64 41.70 11.63 -3.90
N ARG A 65 42.13 10.86 -2.88
CA ARG A 65 42.62 9.46 -3.01
C ARG A 65 41.54 8.41 -2.73
N ALA A 66 40.31 8.59 -3.20
CA ALA A 66 39.18 7.70 -2.87
C ALA A 66 39.32 6.28 -3.45
N ASP A 67 40.15 5.44 -2.80
CA ASP A 67 40.35 4.04 -3.13
C ASP A 67 39.41 3.10 -2.34
N LYS A 68 39.25 1.88 -2.86
CA LYS A 68 38.25 0.86 -2.42
C LYS A 68 38.29 0.58 -0.92
N MET A 69 37.12 0.44 -0.28
CA MET A 69 37.01 0.03 1.13
C MET A 69 35.74 -0.78 1.48
N ASP A 70 35.71 -1.27 2.72
CA ASP A 70 34.96 -2.41 3.26
C ASP A 70 33.41 -2.31 3.22
N VAL A 71 32.80 -3.30 2.55
CA VAL A 71 31.35 -3.48 2.37
C VAL A 71 30.67 -4.03 3.64
N LYS A 72 31.42 -4.65 4.56
CA LYS A 72 30.85 -5.32 5.75
C LYS A 72 30.25 -4.34 6.76
N ALA A 73 30.90 -3.19 6.99
CA ALA A 73 30.40 -2.20 7.95
C ALA A 73 29.04 -1.60 7.51
N PHE A 74 28.89 -1.34 6.21
CA PHE A 74 27.62 -0.90 5.64
C PHE A 74 26.55 -2.00 5.71
N ALA A 75 26.88 -3.24 5.34
CA ALA A 75 25.96 -4.36 5.43
C ALA A 75 25.44 -4.55 6.87
N ASN A 76 26.31 -4.40 7.87
CA ASN A 76 25.91 -4.45 9.28
C ASN A 76 25.01 -3.26 9.67
N LYS A 77 25.29 -2.04 9.19
CA LYS A 77 24.43 -0.86 9.45
C LYS A 77 23.04 -1.03 8.81
N ALA A 78 22.98 -1.48 7.56
CA ALA A 78 21.73 -1.77 6.86
C ALA A 78 20.94 -2.89 7.55
N LYS A 79 21.63 -3.97 7.95
CA LYS A 79 21.03 -5.07 8.73
C LYS A 79 20.45 -4.57 10.05
N LYS A 80 21.21 -3.77 10.79
CA LYS A 80 20.75 -3.16 12.05
C LYS A 80 19.52 -2.27 11.84
N TYR A 81 19.49 -1.48 10.76
CA TYR A 81 18.32 -0.65 10.42
C TYR A 81 17.09 -1.53 10.14
N VAL A 82 17.25 -2.62 9.40
CA VAL A 82 16.15 -3.57 9.13
C VAL A 82 15.70 -4.33 10.38
N GLU A 83 16.61 -4.64 11.31
CA GLU A 83 16.29 -5.34 12.56
C GLU A 83 15.66 -4.43 13.62
N GLU A 84 16.10 -3.17 13.72
CA GLU A 84 15.68 -2.23 14.76
C GLU A 84 14.52 -1.33 14.34
N LYS A 85 14.26 -1.16 13.04
CA LYS A 85 13.19 -0.30 12.54
C LYS A 85 12.13 -1.08 11.77
N ASP A 86 10.88 -0.81 12.11
CA ASP A 86 9.70 -1.34 11.43
C ASP A 86 9.41 -0.53 10.16
N PHE A 87 10.16 -0.73 9.07
CA PHE A 87 10.03 0.06 7.83
C PHE A 87 8.71 -0.18 7.08
N SER A 88 8.15 0.86 6.48
CA SER A 88 7.03 0.75 5.52
C SER A 88 7.39 -0.14 4.32
N HIS A 89 6.36 -0.60 3.59
CA HIS A 89 6.56 -1.41 2.38
C HIS A 89 7.40 -0.66 1.33
N GLN A 90 7.12 0.64 1.16
CA GLN A 90 7.84 1.55 0.28
C GLN A 90 9.31 1.68 0.71
N ALA A 91 9.58 1.94 1.99
CA ALA A 91 10.95 1.99 2.51
C ALA A 91 11.71 0.67 2.27
N ASN A 92 11.05 -0.48 2.49
CA ASN A 92 11.64 -1.79 2.21
C ASN A 92 11.94 -2.03 0.72
N GLN A 93 11.10 -1.56 -0.20
CA GLN A 93 11.37 -1.62 -1.63
C GLN A 93 12.57 -0.76 -2.02
N VAL A 94 12.65 0.47 -1.51
CA VAL A 94 13.78 1.37 -1.74
C VAL A 94 15.08 0.76 -1.18
N LEU A 95 15.05 0.16 0.01
CA LEU A 95 16.19 -0.56 0.61
C LEU A 95 16.65 -1.75 -0.23
N LYS A 96 15.72 -2.52 -0.82
CA LYS A 96 16.05 -3.64 -1.71
C LYS A 96 16.72 -3.16 -3.00
N LEU A 97 16.19 -2.10 -3.63
CA LEU A 97 16.79 -1.49 -4.81
C LEU A 97 18.20 -1.00 -4.51
N TYR A 98 18.40 -0.46 -3.30
CA TYR A 98 19.68 0.03 -2.83
C TYR A 98 20.75 -1.05 -2.69
N ASN A 99 20.37 -2.22 -2.17
CA ASN A 99 21.29 -3.35 -1.99
C ASN A 99 21.75 -3.98 -3.32
N LEU A 100 21.00 -3.81 -4.41
CA LEU A 100 21.27 -4.46 -5.70
C LEU A 100 22.37 -3.78 -6.54
N THR A 101 22.76 -2.54 -6.24
CA THR A 101 23.63 -1.72 -7.12
C THR A 101 25.08 -1.59 -6.65
N MET A 102 25.51 -2.30 -5.61
CA MET A 102 26.80 -2.03 -4.96
C MET A 102 28.00 -2.72 -5.67
N ARG A 103 28.84 -1.90 -6.33
CA ARG A 103 30.28 -2.11 -6.58
C ARG A 103 30.97 -0.81 -6.18
N VAL A 104 31.76 -0.75 -5.10
CA VAL A 104 31.99 0.57 -4.48
C VAL A 104 33.42 0.95 -4.10
N ASN A 105 33.77 2.17 -4.54
CA ASN A 105 34.80 3.04 -3.97
C ASN A 105 34.21 3.80 -2.76
N ARG A 106 35.04 4.51 -1.99
CA ARG A 106 34.64 5.17 -0.73
C ARG A 106 33.55 6.25 -0.89
N LEU A 107 33.49 6.96 -2.02
CA LEU A 107 32.42 7.94 -2.27
C LEU A 107 31.05 7.26 -2.37
N GLU A 108 30.98 6.14 -3.09
CA GLU A 108 29.73 5.39 -3.22
C GLU A 108 29.27 4.79 -1.87
N LEU A 109 30.19 4.41 -0.98
CA LEU A 109 29.88 4.00 0.39
C LEU A 109 29.35 5.13 1.27
N LEU A 110 29.76 6.38 1.03
CA LEU A 110 29.23 7.53 1.74
C LEU A 110 27.82 7.89 1.24
N LYS A 111 27.60 7.88 -0.08
CA LYS A 111 26.26 8.01 -0.68
C LYS A 111 25.34 6.91 -0.12
N ALA A 112 25.82 5.67 -0.20
CA ALA A 112 25.69 4.57 0.76
C ALA A 112 24.88 4.86 2.04
N ASN A 113 25.61 5.33 3.04
CA ASN A 113 25.08 5.61 4.37
C ASN A 113 24.05 6.74 4.39
N ILE A 114 24.25 7.78 3.57
CA ILE A 114 23.35 8.93 3.53
C ILE A 114 21.97 8.53 2.99
N GLY A 115 21.95 7.66 1.97
CA GLY A 115 20.72 7.07 1.45
C GLY A 115 19.90 6.37 2.54
N LEU A 116 20.55 5.63 3.45
CA LEU A 116 19.87 4.98 4.58
C LEU A 116 19.28 5.98 5.58
N GLU A 117 19.98 7.07 5.90
CA GLU A 117 19.44 8.10 6.79
C GLU A 117 18.22 8.79 6.16
N LEU A 118 18.28 9.07 4.86
CA LEU A 118 17.16 9.67 4.12
C LEU A 118 15.95 8.73 4.07
N ILE A 119 16.14 7.44 3.76
CA ILE A 119 15.06 6.44 3.79
C ILE A 119 14.42 6.40 5.17
N SER A 120 15.23 6.39 6.22
CA SER A 120 14.72 6.34 7.59
C SER A 120 13.88 7.57 7.96
N VAL A 121 14.33 8.79 7.66
CA VAL A 121 13.56 9.98 8.05
C VAL A 121 12.29 10.12 7.21
N PHE A 122 12.32 9.75 5.93
CA PHE A 122 11.14 9.82 5.07
C PHE A 122 10.12 8.72 5.39
N ASP A 123 10.54 7.55 5.86
CA ASP A 123 9.65 6.54 6.43
C ASP A 123 8.91 7.05 7.69
N ASP A 124 9.65 7.70 8.60
CA ASP A 124 9.06 8.32 9.80
C ASP A 124 8.10 9.45 9.45
N LEU A 125 8.40 10.24 8.40
CA LEU A 125 7.51 11.28 7.88
C LEU A 125 6.26 10.67 7.23
N ASP A 126 6.39 9.59 6.48
CA ASP A 126 5.26 8.92 5.81
C ASP A 126 4.23 8.37 6.81
N LYS A 127 4.71 7.69 7.86
CA LYS A 127 3.88 7.24 8.99
C LYS A 127 3.24 8.41 9.72
N TYR A 128 4.01 9.48 9.93
CA TYR A 128 3.53 10.68 10.57
C TYR A 128 2.41 11.34 9.75
N PHE A 129 2.55 11.43 8.44
CA PHE A 129 1.52 11.95 7.54
C PHE A 129 0.28 11.06 7.58
N SER A 130 0.45 9.75 7.40
CA SER A 130 -0.64 8.76 7.45
C SER A 130 -1.49 8.93 8.72
N LYS A 131 -0.84 9.02 9.88
CA LYS A 131 -1.53 9.22 11.16
C LYS A 131 -2.29 10.55 11.22
N ASN A 132 -1.65 11.65 10.85
CA ASN A 132 -2.26 12.98 10.92
C ASN A 132 -3.41 13.16 9.93
N LEU A 133 -3.26 12.65 8.71
CA LEU A 133 -4.27 12.71 7.66
C LEU A 133 -5.48 11.83 8.01
N THR A 134 -5.25 10.64 8.56
CA THR A 134 -6.32 9.76 9.06
C THR A 134 -7.07 10.42 10.21
N GLY A 135 -6.36 11.01 11.17
CA GLY A 135 -6.98 11.75 12.27
C GLY A 135 -7.82 12.94 11.77
N ALA A 136 -7.27 13.74 10.85
CA ALA A 136 -7.99 14.86 10.25
C ALA A 136 -9.24 14.42 9.48
N ALA A 137 -9.18 13.28 8.79
CA ALA A 137 -10.33 12.69 8.12
C ALA A 137 -11.44 12.33 9.11
N LEU A 138 -11.10 11.60 10.17
CA LEU A 138 -12.06 11.18 11.19
C LEU A 138 -12.69 12.38 11.90
N THR A 139 -11.88 13.36 12.30
CA THR A 139 -12.39 14.58 12.95
C THR A 139 -13.31 15.39 12.03
N GLU A 140 -12.96 15.56 10.75
CA GLU A 140 -13.84 16.27 9.82
C GLU A 140 -15.14 15.50 9.59
N PHE A 141 -15.07 14.17 9.52
CA PHE A 141 -16.24 13.34 9.37
C PHE A 141 -17.20 13.49 10.56
N GLU A 142 -16.69 13.36 11.79
CA GLU A 142 -17.46 13.56 13.03
C GLU A 142 -18.08 14.97 13.07
N ARG A 143 -17.30 15.97 12.66
CA ARG A 143 -17.75 17.35 12.58
C ARG A 143 -18.91 17.51 11.60
N GLN A 144 -18.79 16.98 10.38
CA GLN A 144 -19.86 17.05 9.37
C GLN A 144 -21.10 16.25 9.79
N ALA A 145 -20.93 15.10 10.43
CA ALA A 145 -22.06 14.34 10.97
C ALA A 145 -22.82 15.12 12.05
N GLY A 146 -22.10 15.81 12.95
CA GLY A 146 -22.68 16.69 13.95
C GLY A 146 -23.35 17.94 13.36
N ILE A 147 -22.80 18.48 12.28
CA ILE A 147 -23.36 19.64 11.55
C ILE A 147 -24.65 19.26 10.82
N LEU A 148 -24.64 18.12 10.13
CA LEU A 148 -25.71 17.71 9.24
C LEU A 148 -26.69 16.74 9.91
N GLY A 149 -26.55 16.40 11.19
CA GLY A 149 -27.46 15.45 11.85
C GLY A 149 -27.43 14.03 11.26
N LEU A 150 -26.39 13.72 10.47
CA LEU A 150 -26.18 12.39 9.89
C LEU A 150 -25.86 11.42 11.02
N SER A 151 -26.37 10.19 10.92
CA SER A 151 -25.87 9.11 11.78
C SER A 151 -24.46 8.76 11.37
N VAL A 152 -23.62 8.37 12.35
CA VAL A 152 -22.32 7.73 12.10
C VAL A 152 -22.55 6.21 12.04
N PRO A 153 -22.67 5.52 10.87
CA PRO A 153 -22.58 4.08 10.76
C PRO A 153 -21.47 3.45 11.59
N LYS A 154 -21.82 2.42 12.36
CA LYS A 154 -20.86 1.64 13.16
C LYS A 154 -19.80 0.92 12.31
N ASN A 155 -20.11 0.59 11.05
CA ASN A 155 -19.22 -0.11 10.10
C ASN A 155 -19.32 0.57 8.72
N GLY A 156 -18.16 0.84 8.07
CA GLY A 156 -18.10 1.40 6.71
C GLY A 156 -17.23 2.66 6.56
N TYR A 157 -16.90 3.36 7.66
CA TYR A 157 -16.11 4.59 7.58
C TYR A 157 -14.67 4.42 7.19
N ASN A 158 -14.03 3.35 7.66
CA ASN A 158 -12.64 3.07 7.33
C ASN A 158 -12.46 2.99 5.81
N SER A 159 -13.42 2.42 5.07
CA SER A 159 -13.36 2.36 3.60
C SER A 159 -13.47 3.72 2.91
N LEU A 160 -14.27 4.66 3.45
CA LEU A 160 -14.37 6.01 2.91
C LEU A 160 -13.12 6.84 3.24
N VAL A 161 -12.63 6.73 4.47
CA VAL A 161 -11.40 7.39 4.92
C VAL A 161 -10.20 6.85 4.15
N GLU A 162 -10.09 5.53 3.96
CA GLU A 162 -9.07 4.88 3.12
C GLU A 162 -9.19 5.31 1.66
N SER A 163 -10.40 5.37 1.10
CA SER A 163 -10.61 5.84 -0.28
C SER A 163 -10.20 7.30 -0.45
N VAL A 164 -10.48 8.16 0.54
CA VAL A 164 -10.11 9.58 0.49
C VAL A 164 -8.61 9.75 0.70
N LEU A 165 -8.00 8.98 1.61
CA LEU A 165 -6.55 9.00 1.89
C LEU A 165 -5.73 8.50 0.69
N ASN A 166 -6.16 7.41 0.07
CA ASN A 166 -5.50 6.79 -1.07
C ASN A 166 -5.87 7.45 -2.41
N GLY A 167 -6.88 8.31 -2.42
CA GLY A 167 -7.29 9.08 -3.60
C GLY A 167 -6.35 10.24 -3.94
N SER A 168 -6.16 10.52 -5.24
CA SER A 168 -5.36 11.64 -5.76
C SER A 168 -6.21 12.91 -5.97
N TYR A 169 -5.55 14.07 -6.15
CA TYR A 169 -6.23 15.28 -6.63
C TYR A 169 -6.64 15.10 -8.09
N LYS A 170 -7.87 14.67 -8.34
CA LYS A 170 -8.50 14.56 -9.66
C LYS A 170 -7.71 13.71 -10.67
N VAL A 171 -8.36 12.67 -11.19
CA VAL A 171 -7.90 11.75 -12.24
C VAL A 171 -7.15 10.52 -11.73
N GLU A 172 -7.60 9.35 -12.20
CA GLU A 172 -6.94 8.05 -12.08
C GLU A 172 -5.49 8.14 -12.62
N GLY A 173 -4.51 7.63 -11.87
CA GLY A 173 -3.10 7.61 -12.29
C GLY A 173 -2.20 8.72 -11.73
N PHE A 174 -2.67 9.55 -10.79
CA PHE A 174 -1.83 10.51 -10.07
C PHE A 174 -1.28 9.97 -8.73
N ALA A 175 -0.07 10.42 -8.39
CA ALA A 175 0.69 10.07 -7.18
C ALA A 175 -0.05 10.40 -5.87
N SER A 176 -0.07 9.45 -4.93
CA SER A 176 -0.55 9.65 -3.55
C SER A 176 0.32 10.65 -2.78
N PHE A 177 -0.12 11.07 -1.58
CA PHE A 177 0.74 11.90 -0.71
C PHE A 177 2.08 11.18 -0.41
N SER A 178 2.04 9.86 -0.25
CA SER A 178 3.21 9.02 0.04
C SER A 178 4.17 9.05 -1.15
N ASP A 179 3.66 8.80 -2.35
CA ASP A 179 4.47 8.85 -3.59
C ASP A 179 5.16 10.21 -3.76
N LYS A 180 4.43 11.30 -3.47
CA LYS A 180 4.97 12.66 -3.56
C LYS A 180 6.01 12.97 -2.48
N LEU A 181 5.84 12.43 -1.28
CA LEU A 181 6.80 12.52 -0.20
C LEU A 181 8.10 11.76 -0.56
N TRP A 182 7.99 10.56 -1.11
CA TRP A 182 9.13 9.78 -1.61
C TRP A 182 9.81 10.42 -2.83
N GLN A 183 9.06 11.08 -3.71
CA GLN A 183 9.66 11.88 -4.78
C GLN A 183 10.61 12.96 -4.22
N TYR A 184 10.18 13.71 -3.20
CA TYR A 184 11.07 14.70 -2.56
C TYR A 184 12.30 14.07 -1.92
N GLN A 185 12.19 12.82 -1.41
CA GLN A 185 13.33 12.07 -0.89
C GLN A 185 14.37 11.81 -1.99
N PHE A 186 13.92 11.33 -3.16
CA PHE A 186 14.80 11.04 -4.29
C PHE A 186 15.48 12.30 -4.83
N GLU A 187 14.73 13.41 -4.95
CA GLU A 187 15.27 14.72 -5.36
C GLU A 187 16.35 15.20 -4.38
N LEU A 188 16.06 15.16 -3.07
CA LEU A 188 17.02 15.53 -2.02
C LEU A 188 18.27 14.66 -2.05
N LYS A 189 18.11 13.33 -2.23
CA LYS A 189 19.24 12.40 -2.35
C LYS A 189 20.12 12.77 -3.54
N ALA A 190 19.53 13.02 -4.71
CA ALA A 190 20.28 13.39 -5.90
C ALA A 190 21.07 14.70 -5.70
N ASP A 191 20.50 15.69 -5.02
CA ASP A 191 21.18 16.95 -4.76
C ASP A 191 22.32 16.81 -3.74
N ILE A 192 22.14 15.98 -2.71
CA ILE A 192 23.23 15.64 -1.78
C ILE A 192 24.34 14.86 -2.49
N GLU A 193 24.00 13.93 -3.39
CA GLU A 193 25.00 13.18 -4.16
C GLU A 193 25.84 14.08 -5.08
N LYS A 194 25.20 15.03 -5.78
CA LYS A 194 25.92 16.05 -6.58
C LYS A 194 26.88 16.85 -5.71
N LEU A 195 26.44 17.24 -4.52
CA LEU A 195 27.25 17.97 -3.55
C LEU A 195 28.47 17.16 -3.10
N LEU A 196 28.28 15.88 -2.77
CA LEU A 196 29.37 14.98 -2.39
C LEU A 196 30.37 14.76 -3.52
N ILE A 197 29.90 14.53 -4.74
CA ILE A 197 30.76 14.37 -5.93
C ILE A 197 31.63 15.61 -6.13
N ARG A 198 31.04 16.80 -6.07
CA ARG A 198 31.78 18.07 -6.17
C ARG A 198 32.82 18.21 -5.06
N SER A 199 32.46 17.86 -3.83
CA SER A 199 33.38 17.95 -2.69
C SER A 199 34.58 17.04 -2.85
N VAL A 200 34.34 15.78 -3.25
CA VAL A 200 35.39 14.77 -3.46
C VAL A 200 36.30 15.17 -4.61
N THR A 201 35.72 15.56 -5.74
CA THR A 201 36.49 15.98 -6.93
C THR A 201 37.35 17.22 -6.64
N GLY A 202 36.82 18.17 -5.86
CA GLY A 202 37.53 19.41 -5.51
C GLY A 202 38.46 19.30 -4.29
N GLY A 203 38.46 18.19 -3.55
CA GLY A 203 39.16 18.09 -2.25
C GLY A 203 38.67 19.09 -1.21
N ILE A 204 37.40 19.50 -1.30
CA ILE A 204 36.77 20.51 -0.44
C ILE A 204 36.52 19.92 0.95
N ASN A 205 36.92 20.63 2.00
CA ASN A 205 36.78 20.15 3.38
C ASN A 205 35.30 19.88 3.75
N PRO A 206 34.96 18.72 4.35
CA PRO A 206 33.60 18.36 4.75
C PRO A 206 32.87 19.39 5.62
N LYS A 207 33.60 20.13 6.46
CA LYS A 207 33.02 21.19 7.30
C LYS A 207 32.38 22.31 6.48
N THR A 208 32.87 22.55 5.27
CA THR A 208 32.33 23.57 4.35
C THR A 208 31.07 23.11 3.62
N LEU A 209 30.69 21.82 3.75
CA LEU A 209 29.44 21.27 3.20
C LEU A 209 28.23 21.54 4.09
N ALA A 210 28.43 21.76 5.39
CA ALA A 210 27.35 21.95 6.36
C ALA A 210 26.37 23.08 5.99
N PRO A 211 26.81 24.27 5.52
CA PRO A 211 25.90 25.32 5.08
C PRO A 211 25.04 24.92 3.87
N GLN A 212 25.62 24.15 2.94
CA GLN A 212 24.91 23.71 1.73
C GLN A 212 23.92 22.58 2.03
N LEU A 213 24.28 21.65 2.92
CA LEU A 213 23.36 20.62 3.42
C LEU A 213 22.19 21.26 4.18
N LYS A 214 22.49 22.26 5.02
CA LYS A 214 21.47 23.07 5.70
C LYS A 214 20.51 23.71 4.69
N ARG A 215 21.03 24.31 3.62
CA ARG A 215 20.21 24.89 2.54
C ARG A 215 19.23 23.90 1.91
N LEU A 216 19.66 22.67 1.66
CA LEU A 216 18.82 21.64 1.03
C LEU A 216 17.75 21.08 1.99
N MET A 217 18.01 21.05 3.30
CA MET A 217 17.16 20.37 4.26
C MET A 217 16.32 21.31 5.15
N THR A 218 16.93 22.30 5.80
CA THR A 218 16.32 23.02 6.94
C THR A 218 16.40 24.54 6.89
N GLU A 219 17.24 25.12 6.03
CA GLU A 219 17.34 26.58 5.90
C GLU A 219 16.02 27.18 5.46
N LYS A 220 15.64 28.34 6.00
CA LYS A 220 14.39 29.00 5.61
C LYS A 220 14.36 29.28 4.10
N GLY A 221 13.37 28.75 3.40
CA GLY A 221 13.24 28.89 1.96
C GLY A 221 12.15 28.01 1.36
N LYS A 222 11.82 28.22 0.08
CA LYS A 222 10.78 27.45 -0.64
C LYS A 222 11.28 26.19 -1.32
N LEU A 223 12.60 25.98 -1.36
CA LEU A 223 13.26 24.95 -2.18
C LEU A 223 14.01 23.92 -1.32
N ASN A 224 13.63 23.75 -0.06
CA ASN A 224 14.22 22.76 0.84
C ASN A 224 13.21 21.66 1.20
N ALA A 225 13.71 20.54 1.68
CA ALA A 225 12.92 19.37 2.05
C ALA A 225 11.87 19.66 3.13
N THR A 226 12.22 20.47 4.14
CA THR A 226 11.30 20.84 5.23
C THR A 226 10.08 21.59 4.71
N TYR A 227 10.29 22.59 3.87
CA TYR A 227 9.23 23.37 3.26
C TYR A 227 8.32 22.50 2.39
N ASN A 228 8.92 21.64 1.56
CA ASN A 228 8.17 20.74 0.67
C ASN A 228 7.27 19.76 1.44
N ALA A 229 7.79 19.17 2.52
CA ALA A 229 7.02 18.29 3.40
C ALA A 229 5.90 19.05 4.14
N GLN A 230 6.22 20.18 4.76
CA GLN A 230 5.22 21.02 5.45
C GLN A 230 4.08 21.44 4.52
N ARG A 231 4.43 21.89 3.31
CA ARG A 231 3.47 22.27 2.26
C ARG A 231 2.56 21.11 1.88
N LEU A 232 3.13 19.92 1.70
CA LEU A 232 2.40 18.74 1.31
C LEU A 232 1.38 18.35 2.40
N LEU A 233 1.79 18.27 3.67
CA LEU A 233 0.90 17.90 4.77
C LEU A 233 -0.31 18.82 4.88
N VAL A 234 -0.09 20.14 4.85
CA VAL A 234 -1.19 21.11 4.96
C VAL A 234 -2.12 20.99 3.76
N SER A 235 -1.57 20.89 2.56
CA SER A 235 -2.38 20.80 1.33
C SER A 235 -3.24 19.53 1.34
N GLU A 236 -2.66 18.38 1.67
CA GLU A 236 -3.41 17.11 1.74
C GLU A 236 -4.44 17.09 2.85
N THR A 237 -4.16 17.73 3.98
CA THR A 237 -5.15 17.87 5.05
C THR A 237 -6.39 18.60 4.51
N THR A 238 -6.19 19.72 3.81
CA THR A 238 -7.30 20.50 3.22
C THR A 238 -8.05 19.72 2.14
N ARG A 239 -7.36 18.92 1.30
CA ARG A 239 -8.02 18.06 0.31
C ARG A 239 -8.93 17.04 0.95
N ILE A 240 -8.41 16.31 1.95
CA ILE A 240 -9.16 15.28 2.67
C ILE A 240 -10.41 15.90 3.30
N GLN A 241 -10.24 17.05 3.96
CA GLN A 241 -11.36 17.76 4.56
C GLN A 241 -12.42 18.16 3.53
N THR A 242 -11.99 18.70 2.38
CA THR A 242 -12.91 19.10 1.31
C THR A 242 -13.64 17.90 0.69
N ALA A 243 -12.94 16.79 0.47
CA ALA A 243 -13.56 15.56 -0.05
C ALA A 243 -14.60 14.99 0.93
N ILE A 244 -14.33 15.05 2.24
CA ILE A 244 -15.28 14.62 3.25
C ILE A 244 -16.48 15.56 3.32
N GLN A 245 -16.27 16.88 3.19
CA GLN A 245 -17.36 17.85 3.08
C GLN A 245 -18.25 17.54 1.89
N GLU A 246 -17.68 17.34 0.71
CA GLU A 246 -18.40 16.97 -0.51
C GLU A 246 -19.28 15.74 -0.30
N GLU A 247 -18.70 14.64 0.18
CA GLU A 247 -19.42 13.39 0.44
C GLU A 247 -20.48 13.54 1.52
N SER A 248 -20.24 14.37 2.53
CA SER A 248 -21.21 14.65 3.58
C SER A 248 -22.40 15.45 3.06
N TYR A 249 -22.15 16.43 2.18
CA TYR A 249 -23.21 17.21 1.53
C TYR A 249 -24.05 16.34 0.62
N LYS A 250 -23.44 15.44 -0.18
CA LYS A 250 -24.16 14.46 -1.02
C LYS A 250 -25.09 13.58 -0.18
N LYS A 251 -24.60 13.06 0.95
CA LYS A 251 -25.40 12.19 1.85
C LYS A 251 -26.52 12.92 2.57
N ALA A 252 -26.38 14.23 2.73
CA ALA A 252 -27.35 15.07 3.41
C ALA A 252 -28.36 15.71 2.44
N ASP A 253 -28.32 15.36 1.15
CA ASP A 253 -29.11 15.96 0.07
C ASP A 253 -28.96 17.49 -0.03
N ILE A 254 -27.74 17.99 0.20
CA ILE A 254 -27.40 19.40 0.04
C ILE A 254 -26.99 19.65 -1.41
N GLU A 255 -27.67 20.59 -2.07
CA GLU A 255 -27.41 20.89 -3.49
C GLU A 255 -26.40 22.02 -3.72
N SER A 256 -26.16 22.87 -2.72
CA SER A 256 -25.29 24.05 -2.82
C SER A 256 -24.42 24.24 -1.59
N TYR A 257 -23.26 24.86 -1.77
CA TYR A 257 -22.34 25.18 -0.70
C TYR A 257 -21.81 26.61 -0.86
N GLU A 258 -21.44 27.23 0.25
CA GLU A 258 -20.78 28.52 0.31
C GLU A 258 -19.28 28.33 0.51
N TYR A 259 -18.46 29.05 -0.24
CA TYR A 259 -17.01 29.02 -0.10
C TYR A 259 -16.56 29.95 1.04
N ILE A 260 -15.82 29.40 2.01
CA ILE A 260 -15.32 30.15 3.17
C ILE A 260 -13.80 30.29 3.07
N ALA A 261 -13.34 31.51 2.83
CA ALA A 261 -11.93 31.80 2.74
C ALA A 261 -11.25 31.76 4.12
N GLU A 262 -9.97 31.37 4.16
CA GLU A 262 -9.18 31.41 5.39
C GLU A 262 -8.96 32.87 5.88
N PRO A 263 -8.68 33.11 7.17
CA PRO A 263 -8.61 34.46 7.72
C PRO A 263 -7.58 35.38 7.03
N SER A 264 -6.48 34.81 6.53
CA SER A 264 -5.40 35.52 5.82
C SER A 264 -5.43 35.25 4.31
N ALA A 265 -6.61 35.00 3.74
CA ALA A 265 -6.76 34.60 2.36
C ALA A 265 -6.15 35.61 1.37
N GLY A 266 -5.36 35.10 0.42
CA GLY A 266 -4.87 35.90 -0.70
C GLY A 266 -5.96 36.24 -1.72
N PRO A 267 -5.65 37.01 -2.78
CA PRO A 267 -6.64 37.51 -3.74
C PRO A 267 -7.49 36.41 -4.40
N ILE A 268 -6.91 35.23 -4.64
CA ILE A 268 -7.61 34.08 -5.25
C ILE A 268 -8.74 33.60 -4.33
N CYS A 269 -8.42 33.30 -3.07
CA CYS A 269 -9.39 32.80 -2.10
C CYS A 269 -10.36 33.89 -1.66
N GLY A 270 -9.88 35.12 -1.46
CA GLY A 270 -10.72 36.27 -1.10
C GLY A 270 -11.80 36.56 -2.14
N ALA A 271 -11.48 36.42 -3.44
CA ALA A 271 -12.45 36.60 -4.52
C ALA A 271 -13.55 35.51 -4.57
N LEU A 272 -13.35 34.38 -3.90
CA LEU A 272 -14.33 33.30 -3.78
C LEU A 272 -15.13 33.35 -2.48
N ASN A 273 -14.67 34.12 -1.49
CA ASN A 273 -15.30 34.18 -0.16
C ASN A 273 -16.78 34.58 -0.24
N GLY A 274 -17.65 33.80 0.39
CA GLY A 274 -19.09 34.02 0.43
C GLY A 274 -19.83 33.69 -0.87
N LYS A 275 -19.15 33.20 -1.92
CA LYS A 275 -19.82 32.76 -3.15
C LYS A 275 -20.46 31.40 -2.94
N ILE A 276 -21.67 31.25 -3.47
CA ILE A 276 -22.43 30.02 -3.45
C ILE A 276 -22.22 29.28 -4.77
N PHE A 277 -21.95 27.99 -4.68
CA PHE A 277 -21.74 27.09 -5.81
C PHE A 277 -22.62 25.86 -5.68
N LYS A 278 -23.00 25.26 -6.80
CA LYS A 278 -23.71 23.98 -6.81
C LYS A 278 -22.74 22.85 -6.48
N LEU A 279 -23.17 21.91 -5.63
CA LEU A 279 -22.36 20.78 -5.21
C LEU A 279 -21.92 19.90 -6.39
N LYS A 280 -22.80 19.71 -7.38
CA LYS A 280 -22.50 18.95 -8.60
C LYS A 280 -21.34 19.53 -9.43
N ASP A 281 -21.07 20.82 -9.27
CA ASP A 281 -20.02 21.54 -9.97
C ASP A 281 -18.78 21.73 -9.06
N MET A 282 -18.77 21.10 -7.88
CA MET A 282 -17.67 21.21 -6.92
C MET A 282 -16.36 20.69 -7.52
N SER A 283 -15.35 21.54 -7.50
CA SER A 283 -14.12 21.33 -8.21
C SER A 283 -12.97 21.97 -7.41
N PRO A 284 -12.25 21.15 -6.61
CA PRO A 284 -11.03 21.57 -5.91
C PRO A 284 -10.07 22.31 -6.83
N GLY A 285 -9.54 23.45 -6.36
CA GLY A 285 -8.64 24.32 -7.10
C GLY A 285 -9.32 25.34 -8.04
N ILE A 286 -10.65 25.28 -8.19
CA ILE A 286 -11.43 26.22 -9.03
C ILE A 286 -12.49 26.95 -8.19
N ASN A 287 -13.37 26.20 -7.56
CA ASN A 287 -14.49 26.72 -6.76
C ASN A 287 -14.64 26.01 -5.40
N ALA A 288 -13.66 25.17 -5.04
CA ALA A 288 -13.56 24.52 -3.75
C ALA A 288 -12.07 24.43 -3.34
N PRO A 289 -11.75 24.36 -2.03
CA PRO A 289 -10.39 24.16 -1.57
C PRO A 289 -9.81 22.83 -2.09
N ASN A 290 -8.50 22.70 -2.30
CA ASN A 290 -7.41 23.64 -2.04
C ASN A 290 -7.09 24.54 -3.26
N MET A 291 -7.07 25.87 -3.07
CA MET A 291 -6.79 26.80 -4.18
C MET A 291 -5.30 27.09 -4.38
N HIS A 292 -4.50 26.90 -3.33
CA HIS A 292 -3.07 27.20 -3.34
C HIS A 292 -2.33 26.33 -2.32
N PRO A 293 -0.99 26.26 -2.40
CA PRO A 293 -0.17 25.70 -1.32
C PRO A 293 -0.52 26.34 0.03
N PHE A 294 -0.57 25.53 1.08
CA PHE A 294 -0.94 25.95 2.44
C PHE A 294 -2.35 26.54 2.59
N CYS A 295 -3.24 26.33 1.63
CA CYS A 295 -4.63 26.77 1.74
C CYS A 295 -5.33 26.10 2.92
N ARG A 296 -6.05 26.88 3.74
CA ARG A 296 -6.93 26.41 4.83
C ARG A 296 -8.36 26.89 4.65
N CYS A 297 -8.74 27.23 3.42
CA CYS A 297 -10.13 27.56 3.11
C CYS A 297 -11.00 26.32 3.32
N SER A 298 -12.28 26.54 3.58
CA SER A 298 -13.27 25.48 3.78
C SER A 298 -14.56 25.80 3.04
N THR A 299 -15.57 24.95 3.20
CA THR A 299 -16.90 25.17 2.66
C THR A 299 -17.93 25.05 3.76
N ALA A 300 -19.08 25.70 3.58
CA ALA A 300 -20.24 25.55 4.44
C ALA A 300 -21.46 25.10 3.60
N PRO A 301 -22.35 24.25 4.13
CA PRO A 301 -23.58 23.89 3.43
C PRO A 301 -24.49 25.10 3.26
N HIS A 302 -25.07 25.28 2.08
CA HIS A 302 -25.99 26.37 1.77
C HIS A 302 -27.37 25.82 1.39
N VAL A 303 -28.39 26.17 2.17
CA VAL A 303 -29.78 25.75 1.97
C VAL A 303 -30.70 26.97 2.18
N ASP A 304 -31.49 27.30 1.17
CA ASP A 304 -32.41 28.45 1.18
C ASP A 304 -33.62 28.25 2.10
N ASP A 305 -34.03 26.98 2.28
CA ASP A 305 -35.18 26.62 3.11
C ASP A 305 -34.82 26.61 4.61
N LYS A 306 -35.50 27.44 5.40
CA LYS A 306 -35.37 27.44 6.86
C LYS A 306 -35.96 26.18 7.50
N GLY A 307 -36.98 25.58 6.88
CA GLY A 307 -37.62 24.35 7.36
C GLY A 307 -36.67 23.16 7.36
N PHE A 308 -35.75 23.08 6.38
CA PHE A 308 -34.70 22.07 6.33
C PHE A 308 -33.85 22.03 7.61
N TRP A 309 -33.43 23.19 8.10
CA TRP A 309 -32.63 23.28 9.32
C TRP A 309 -33.47 23.03 10.58
N ASP A 310 -34.71 23.50 10.62
CA ASP A 310 -35.61 23.27 11.74
C ASP A 310 -35.97 21.77 11.88
N ASP A 311 -36.12 21.04 10.79
CA ASP A 311 -36.41 19.60 10.81
C ASP A 311 -35.19 18.77 11.18
N ARG A 312 -33.99 19.14 10.73
CA ARG A 312 -32.73 18.51 11.18
C ARG A 312 -32.41 18.81 12.65
N LEU A 313 -32.73 20.00 13.15
CA LEU A 313 -32.62 20.36 14.57
C LEU A 313 -33.63 19.56 15.42
N LYS A 314 -34.89 19.41 14.95
CA LYS A 314 -35.89 18.54 15.60
C LYS A 314 -35.51 17.06 15.56
N GLU A 315 -34.84 16.58 14.50
CA GLU A 315 -34.29 15.23 14.44
C GLU A 315 -33.12 15.03 15.41
N GLN A 316 -32.27 16.04 15.59
CA GLN A 316 -31.27 16.05 16.67
C GLN A 316 -31.94 16.01 18.05
N ASP A 317 -32.99 16.79 18.27
CA ASP A 317 -33.73 16.82 19.55
C ASP A 317 -34.55 15.54 19.82
N LYS A 318 -35.17 14.93 18.80
CA LYS A 318 -35.85 13.62 18.91
C LYS A 318 -34.87 12.47 19.15
N LYS A 319 -33.65 12.53 18.60
CA LYS A 319 -32.57 11.59 18.93
C LYS A 319 -32.06 11.77 20.36
N ASN A 320 -32.24 12.97 20.93
CA ASN A 320 -31.91 13.29 22.33
C ASN A 320 -33.05 12.98 23.33
N SER A 321 -34.30 12.78 22.90
CA SER A 321 -35.49 12.65 23.78
C SER A 321 -35.95 11.22 24.12
N GLY A 322 -35.22 10.18 23.71
CA GLY A 322 -35.57 8.78 24.01
C GLY A 322 -34.34 7.96 24.38
N LYS A 323 -34.04 7.83 25.68
CA LYS A 323 -33.02 6.93 26.27
C LYS A 323 -31.74 6.72 25.42
N ASN A 324 -31.22 7.78 24.80
CA ASN A 324 -29.85 7.82 24.34
C ASN A 324 -29.15 8.91 25.11
N ILE A 325 -28.24 8.45 25.96
CA ILE A 325 -27.34 9.24 26.79
C ILE A 325 -26.60 10.24 25.88
N PRO A 326 -26.38 11.50 26.30
CA PRO A 326 -25.50 12.40 25.57
C PRO A 326 -24.15 11.70 25.37
N VAL A 327 -23.62 11.62 24.16
CA VAL A 327 -22.27 11.05 23.93
C VAL A 327 -21.19 12.03 24.40
N SER A 328 -21.45 12.75 25.49
CA SER A 328 -20.42 13.13 26.45
C SER A 328 -20.33 12.00 27.48
N LEU A 329 -19.38 11.08 27.27
CA LEU A 329 -18.76 10.22 28.30
C LEU A 329 -19.49 8.95 28.79
N LYS A 330 -20.45 8.36 28.06
CA LYS A 330 -20.87 6.96 28.30
C LYS A 330 -21.07 6.20 26.99
N GLY A 331 -19.96 5.75 26.43
CA GLY A 331 -19.84 5.08 25.14
C GLY A 331 -18.43 5.21 24.55
N LEU A 332 -17.66 6.19 25.02
CA LEU A 332 -16.19 6.14 25.05
C LEU A 332 -15.75 5.17 26.17
N ASN A 333 -15.94 3.87 25.96
CA ASN A 333 -15.28 2.77 26.67
C ASN A 333 -15.81 1.42 26.15
N ASP A 334 -15.30 1.02 24.98
CA ASP A 334 -14.96 -0.38 24.68
C ASP A 334 -14.00 -0.44 23.47
N ASP A 335 -13.94 0.61 22.65
CA ASP A 335 -13.04 0.67 21.48
C ASP A 335 -11.71 1.39 21.71
N TYR A 336 -11.66 2.42 22.56
CA TYR A 336 -10.41 2.83 23.23
C TYR A 336 -9.86 1.72 24.15
N LEU A 337 -10.76 0.92 24.73
CA LEU A 337 -10.42 -0.34 25.40
C LEU A 337 -10.11 -1.47 24.41
N ASN A 338 -10.40 -1.37 23.11
CA ASN A 338 -9.97 -2.34 22.09
C ASN A 338 -8.57 -2.02 21.57
N GLU A 339 -8.19 -0.74 21.50
CA GLU A 339 -6.81 -0.31 21.27
C GLU A 339 -5.92 -0.64 22.49
N LYS A 340 -6.41 -0.39 23.72
CA LYS A 340 -5.80 -0.90 24.95
C LYS A 340 -5.90 -2.43 25.13
N ARG A 341 -6.91 -3.12 24.56
CA ARG A 341 -6.99 -4.60 24.50
C ARG A 341 -6.14 -5.18 23.39
N GLU A 342 -5.76 -4.46 22.35
CA GLU A 342 -4.71 -4.86 21.41
C GLU A 342 -3.34 -4.72 22.07
N GLU A 343 -3.07 -3.60 22.75
CA GLU A 343 -1.90 -3.45 23.63
C GLU A 343 -1.89 -4.49 24.77
N SER A 344 -3.05 -4.81 25.35
CA SER A 344 -3.23 -5.90 26.33
C SER A 344 -3.30 -7.30 25.71
N ARG A 345 -3.56 -7.48 24.41
CA ARG A 345 -3.53 -8.79 23.69
C ARG A 345 -2.10 -9.16 23.35
N LEU A 346 -1.30 -8.15 23.03
CA LEU A 346 0.16 -8.21 22.97
C LEU A 346 0.79 -8.39 24.36
N LYS A 347 0.21 -7.80 25.43
CA LYS A 347 0.62 -8.03 26.84
C LYS A 347 0.01 -9.28 27.54
N ALA A 348 -1.03 -9.94 27.02
CA ALA A 348 -1.76 -11.04 27.70
C ALA A 348 -1.88 -12.36 26.89
N GLY A 349 -1.12 -12.56 25.81
CA GLY A 349 -0.83 -13.92 25.28
C GLY A 349 -1.99 -14.74 24.71
N ARG A 350 -3.04 -14.13 24.13
CA ARG A 350 -4.20 -14.86 23.56
C ARG A 350 -4.19 -15.10 22.04
N VAL A 351 -3.26 -14.47 21.31
CA VAL A 351 -2.67 -15.07 20.11
C VAL A 351 -1.19 -15.01 20.40
N ASN A 352 -0.53 -16.15 20.41
CA ASN A 352 0.92 -16.14 20.58
C ASN A 352 1.49 -15.52 19.30
N ALA A 353 1.96 -14.27 19.35
CA ALA A 353 2.55 -13.59 18.20
C ALA A 353 3.68 -14.44 17.60
N LYS A 354 4.46 -15.14 18.45
CA LYS A 354 5.41 -16.15 17.99
C LYS A 354 4.77 -17.31 17.25
N LYS A 355 3.56 -17.75 17.64
CA LYS A 355 2.80 -18.81 16.93
C LYS A 355 2.28 -18.29 15.58
N TYR A 356 1.81 -17.05 15.48
CA TYR A 356 1.42 -16.44 14.18
C TYR A 356 2.62 -16.20 13.28
N ASP A 357 3.71 -15.64 13.81
CA ASP A 357 4.95 -15.42 13.05
C ASP A 357 5.53 -16.76 12.60
N ALA A 358 5.64 -17.76 13.48
CA ALA A 358 6.10 -19.09 13.10
C ALA A 358 5.16 -19.76 12.09
N GLN A 359 3.84 -19.61 12.22
CA GLN A 359 2.87 -20.18 11.28
C GLN A 359 2.91 -19.47 9.92
N SER A 360 3.02 -18.14 9.89
CA SER A 360 3.11 -17.36 8.65
C SER A 360 4.45 -17.54 7.95
N GLU A 361 5.55 -17.70 8.70
CA GLU A 361 6.86 -18.06 8.18
C GLU A 361 6.89 -19.49 7.63
N SER A 362 6.34 -20.45 8.39
CA SER A 362 6.17 -21.82 7.90
C SER A 362 5.31 -21.84 6.64
N PHE A 363 4.20 -21.10 6.61
CA PHE A 363 3.32 -21.05 5.45
C PHE A 363 3.97 -20.39 4.23
N ALA A 364 4.72 -19.29 4.43
CA ALA A 364 5.51 -18.67 3.37
C ALA A 364 6.56 -19.64 2.82
N LYS A 365 7.23 -20.40 3.69
CA LYS A 365 8.19 -21.43 3.30
C LYS A 365 7.52 -22.56 2.50
N LEU A 366 6.44 -23.14 3.03
CA LEU A 366 5.70 -24.22 2.39
C LEU A 366 5.17 -23.81 1.01
N THR A 367 4.62 -22.60 0.87
CA THR A 367 4.16 -22.10 -0.44
C THR A 367 5.33 -21.82 -1.39
N ASN A 368 6.49 -21.40 -0.88
CA ASN A 368 7.70 -21.22 -1.68
C ASN A 368 8.28 -22.55 -2.19
N GLU A 369 8.16 -23.62 -1.42
CA GLU A 369 8.68 -24.96 -1.75
C GLU A 369 7.66 -25.81 -2.54
N ALA A 370 6.38 -25.46 -2.50
CA ALA A 370 5.33 -26.15 -3.23
C ALA A 370 5.51 -26.08 -4.74
N SER A 371 5.14 -27.16 -5.44
CA SER A 371 5.00 -27.15 -6.89
C SER A 371 3.79 -26.31 -7.30
N MET A 372 3.97 -25.54 -8.37
CA MET A 372 2.89 -24.79 -9.02
C MET A 372 2.23 -25.69 -10.05
N ARG A 373 0.94 -25.99 -9.88
CA ARG A 373 0.23 -26.95 -10.72
C ARG A 373 -1.09 -26.39 -11.23
N MET A 374 -1.48 -26.78 -12.43
CA MET A 374 -2.83 -26.55 -12.92
C MET A 374 -3.40 -27.82 -13.54
N ARG A 375 -4.73 -27.90 -13.55
CA ARG A 375 -5.46 -28.99 -14.19
C ARG A 375 -6.11 -28.50 -15.46
N ILE A 376 -6.08 -29.35 -16.48
CA ILE A 376 -6.67 -29.06 -17.77
C ILE A 376 -7.43 -30.27 -18.31
N SER A 377 -8.54 -30.01 -18.97
CA SER A 377 -9.33 -31.04 -19.66
C SER A 377 -8.63 -31.47 -20.95
N ASP A 378 -8.97 -32.63 -21.48
CA ASP A 378 -8.40 -33.14 -22.73
C ASP A 378 -8.59 -32.13 -23.88
N ILE A 379 -9.78 -31.50 -23.94
CA ILE A 379 -10.10 -30.48 -24.95
C ILE A 379 -9.26 -29.22 -24.74
N GLY A 380 -9.14 -28.76 -23.49
CA GLY A 380 -8.30 -27.61 -23.15
C GLY A 380 -6.84 -27.86 -23.48
N PHE A 381 -6.36 -29.08 -23.23
CA PHE A 381 -4.99 -29.49 -23.50
C PHE A 381 -4.68 -29.44 -25.00
N ARG A 382 -5.55 -30.00 -25.85
CA ARG A 382 -5.41 -29.90 -27.32
C ARG A 382 -5.30 -28.46 -27.80
N ARG A 383 -6.22 -27.60 -27.35
CA ARG A 383 -6.22 -26.18 -27.71
C ARG A 383 -4.97 -25.46 -27.25
N ALA A 384 -4.50 -25.78 -26.04
CA ALA A 384 -3.27 -25.20 -25.50
C ALA A 384 -2.06 -25.59 -26.36
N ILE A 385 -1.95 -26.87 -26.73
CA ILE A 385 -0.88 -27.39 -27.60
C ILE A 385 -0.91 -26.73 -28.98
N GLU A 386 -2.08 -26.67 -29.62
CA GLU A 386 -2.27 -26.02 -30.92
C GLU A 386 -1.85 -24.55 -30.90
N SER A 387 -2.11 -23.85 -29.80
CA SER A 387 -1.75 -22.43 -29.64
C SER A 387 -0.33 -22.18 -29.10
N GLY A 388 0.36 -23.22 -28.62
CA GLY A 388 1.65 -23.14 -27.92
C GLY A 388 1.61 -22.56 -26.49
N ASN A 389 0.45 -22.09 -26.02
CA ASN A 389 0.29 -21.34 -24.78
C ASN A 389 -0.82 -21.90 -23.89
N LEU A 390 -0.64 -21.81 -22.57
CA LEU A 390 -1.69 -22.08 -21.59
C LEU A 390 -2.67 -20.91 -21.53
N LYS A 391 -3.97 -21.24 -21.56
CA LYS A 391 -5.06 -20.28 -21.75
C LYS A 391 -5.70 -19.88 -20.44
N SER A 392 -6.10 -18.61 -20.35
CA SER A 392 -6.98 -18.15 -19.26
C SER A 392 -8.42 -18.62 -19.49
N SER A 393 -9.26 -18.63 -18.45
CA SER A 393 -10.70 -18.94 -18.60
C SER A 393 -11.39 -17.99 -19.60
N HIS A 394 -10.94 -16.73 -19.62
CA HIS A 394 -11.46 -15.69 -20.52
C HIS A 394 -11.19 -15.99 -22.00
N GLU A 395 -10.09 -16.68 -22.31
CA GLU A 395 -9.76 -17.12 -23.67
C GLU A 395 -10.55 -18.37 -24.10
N LEU A 396 -10.98 -19.19 -23.14
CA LEU A 396 -11.69 -20.45 -23.42
C LEU A 396 -13.21 -20.25 -23.59
N GLY A 397 -13.74 -19.09 -23.20
CA GLY A 397 -15.11 -18.67 -23.48
C GLY A 397 -16.15 -19.25 -22.53
N ASP A 398 -15.79 -19.56 -21.29
CA ASP A 398 -16.74 -20.02 -20.28
C ASP A 398 -17.70 -18.88 -19.88
N ASP A 399 -19.02 -19.09 -19.98
CA ASP A 399 -20.09 -18.07 -19.77
C ASP A 399 -20.15 -17.44 -18.35
N PHE A 400 -19.19 -17.72 -17.47
CA PHE A 400 -19.12 -17.23 -16.08
C PHE A 400 -18.58 -15.78 -15.95
N ASP A 401 -18.23 -15.09 -17.05
CA ASP A 401 -17.10 -14.15 -17.02
C ASP A 401 -17.37 -12.63 -16.95
N LYS A 402 -18.61 -12.10 -17.01
CA LYS A 402 -18.78 -10.62 -16.91
C LYS A 402 -18.52 -10.07 -15.51
N GLY A 403 -18.95 -10.77 -14.46
CA GLY A 403 -18.73 -10.36 -13.07
C GLY A 403 -17.30 -10.64 -12.59
N ARG A 404 -16.68 -11.71 -13.11
CA ARG A 404 -15.35 -12.18 -12.73
C ARG A 404 -14.24 -11.23 -13.16
N ILE A 405 -14.29 -10.72 -14.40
CA ILE A 405 -13.29 -9.76 -14.91
C ILE A 405 -13.15 -8.55 -13.98
N ARG A 406 -14.27 -8.02 -13.47
CA ARG A 406 -14.25 -6.89 -12.54
C ARG A 406 -13.55 -7.25 -11.23
N ILE A 407 -13.89 -8.40 -10.65
CA ILE A 407 -13.29 -8.87 -9.39
C ILE A 407 -11.78 -9.08 -9.56
N GLU A 408 -11.36 -9.70 -10.65
CA GLU A 408 -9.94 -9.94 -10.92
C GLU A 408 -9.17 -8.65 -11.20
N LYS A 409 -9.75 -7.71 -11.96
CA LYS A 409 -9.17 -6.36 -12.15
C LYS A 409 -8.97 -5.64 -10.82
N THR A 410 -9.95 -5.72 -9.92
CA THR A 410 -9.83 -5.13 -8.58
C THR A 410 -8.82 -5.87 -7.70
N LEU A 411 -8.84 -7.21 -7.69
CA LEU A 411 -7.99 -8.03 -6.83
C LEU A 411 -6.50 -7.95 -7.20
N PHE A 412 -6.20 -7.84 -8.49
CA PHE A 412 -4.84 -7.82 -9.03
C PHE A 412 -4.43 -6.47 -9.62
N ASN A 413 -5.27 -5.44 -9.48
CA ASN A 413 -5.05 -4.10 -10.01
C ASN A 413 -4.70 -4.08 -11.52
N LEU A 414 -5.48 -4.81 -12.33
CA LEU A 414 -5.23 -4.98 -13.76
C LEU A 414 -5.85 -3.85 -14.59
N PRO A 415 -5.22 -3.44 -15.71
CA PRO A 415 -5.74 -2.36 -16.55
C PRO A 415 -7.08 -2.71 -17.20
N GLU A 416 -7.92 -1.70 -17.44
CA GLU A 416 -9.26 -1.90 -18.00
C GLU A 416 -9.27 -2.55 -19.39
N ASN A 417 -8.23 -2.30 -20.20
CA ASN A 417 -8.07 -2.84 -21.55
C ASN A 417 -7.14 -4.07 -21.62
N ILE A 418 -6.91 -4.76 -20.50
CA ILE A 418 -6.08 -5.98 -20.48
C ILE A 418 -6.59 -7.02 -21.48
N LYS A 419 -5.66 -7.63 -22.22
CA LYS A 419 -6.02 -8.72 -23.14
C LYS A 419 -6.48 -9.94 -22.34
N ARG A 420 -7.42 -10.71 -22.89
CA ARG A 420 -7.83 -11.98 -22.26
C ARG A 420 -6.66 -12.95 -22.07
N SER A 421 -5.68 -12.91 -22.97
CA SER A 421 -4.43 -13.67 -22.86
C SER A 421 -3.51 -13.19 -21.74
N GLU A 422 -3.66 -11.97 -21.24
CA GLU A 422 -2.84 -11.42 -20.16
C GLU A 422 -3.52 -11.58 -18.78
N MET A 423 -4.81 -11.98 -18.76
CA MET A 423 -5.52 -12.33 -17.53
C MET A 423 -4.86 -13.52 -16.81
N PRO A 424 -4.97 -13.57 -15.45
CA PRO A 424 -4.34 -14.63 -14.67
C PRO A 424 -4.87 -16.02 -15.06
N LYS A 425 -3.96 -16.99 -15.09
CA LYS A 425 -4.30 -18.41 -15.22
C LYS A 425 -4.36 -19.00 -13.82
N TYR A 426 -5.28 -19.92 -13.61
CA TYR A 426 -5.56 -20.47 -12.30
C TYR A 426 -5.04 -21.89 -12.15
N GLY A 427 -4.51 -22.17 -10.97
CA GLY A 427 -4.04 -23.47 -10.56
C GLY A 427 -4.03 -23.57 -9.04
N TYR A 428 -3.12 -24.36 -8.51
CA TYR A 428 -2.98 -24.61 -7.10
C TYR A 428 -1.52 -24.91 -6.73
N LEU A 429 -1.20 -24.66 -5.47
CA LEU A 429 0.06 -25.09 -4.88
C LEU A 429 -0.10 -26.49 -4.28
N SER A 430 0.88 -27.35 -4.53
CA SER A 430 0.89 -28.70 -4.00
C SER A 430 2.32 -29.24 -3.91
N ASP A 431 2.60 -30.02 -2.88
CA ASP A 431 3.87 -30.72 -2.67
C ASP A 431 3.73 -32.25 -2.81
N SER A 432 2.60 -32.73 -3.36
CA SER A 432 2.39 -34.14 -3.69
C SER A 432 1.61 -34.32 -4.98
N ASP A 433 1.79 -35.50 -5.58
CA ASP A 433 1.03 -35.95 -6.75
C ASP A 433 -0.38 -36.36 -6.32
N ASP A 434 -1.26 -35.35 -6.31
CA ASP A 434 -2.72 -35.48 -6.38
C ASP A 434 -3.46 -36.09 -5.17
N LEU A 435 -3.99 -35.23 -4.30
CA LEU A 435 -4.67 -35.62 -3.05
C LEU A 435 -6.20 -35.43 -3.05
N PHE A 436 -6.81 -35.13 -4.20
CA PHE A 436 -8.23 -34.74 -4.24
C PHE A 436 -9.14 -35.95 -4.50
N GLU A 437 -10.04 -36.26 -3.56
CA GLU A 437 -10.87 -37.50 -3.59
C GLU A 437 -12.32 -37.27 -4.07
N LYS A 438 -12.85 -36.03 -4.02
CA LYS A 438 -14.27 -35.74 -4.36
C LYS A 438 -14.43 -34.64 -5.40
N LYS A 439 -15.08 -34.97 -6.52
CA LYS A 439 -15.46 -34.03 -7.57
C LYS A 439 -16.67 -33.20 -7.13
N THR A 440 -16.46 -31.93 -6.79
CA THR A 440 -17.54 -30.94 -6.56
C THR A 440 -17.37 -29.75 -7.50
N LYS A 441 -18.41 -28.91 -7.65
CA LYS A 441 -18.43 -27.75 -8.57
C LYS A 441 -17.31 -26.72 -8.34
N HIS A 442 -16.68 -26.72 -7.16
CA HIS A 442 -15.59 -25.82 -6.76
C HIS A 442 -14.30 -26.58 -6.37
N SER A 443 -14.17 -27.83 -6.82
CA SER A 443 -12.97 -28.64 -6.62
C SER A 443 -12.04 -28.49 -7.81
N VAL A 444 -10.72 -28.54 -7.58
CA VAL A 444 -9.73 -28.55 -8.66
C VAL A 444 -9.95 -29.70 -9.66
N LEU A 445 -10.59 -30.80 -9.23
CA LEU A 445 -10.99 -31.92 -10.08
C LEU A 445 -12.01 -31.55 -11.17
N GLY A 446 -12.66 -30.39 -11.06
CA GLY A 446 -13.56 -29.86 -12.07
C GLY A 446 -12.85 -29.40 -13.35
N TYR A 447 -11.58 -29.02 -13.26
CA TYR A 447 -10.83 -28.42 -14.37
C TYR A 447 -10.17 -29.43 -15.32
N GLY A 448 -10.08 -30.70 -14.92
CA GLY A 448 -9.61 -31.79 -15.78
C GLY A 448 -8.65 -32.74 -15.10
N ASN A 449 -8.24 -33.77 -15.85
CA ASN A 449 -7.47 -34.90 -15.33
C ASN A 449 -5.98 -34.81 -15.67
N ILE A 450 -5.59 -33.97 -16.63
CA ILE A 450 -4.18 -33.74 -16.99
C ILE A 450 -3.64 -32.66 -16.06
N ILE A 451 -2.51 -32.92 -15.41
CA ILE A 451 -1.85 -31.97 -14.51
C ILE A 451 -0.63 -31.41 -15.22
N ILE A 452 -0.51 -30.08 -15.22
CA ILE A 452 0.66 -29.36 -15.72
C ILE A 452 1.39 -28.81 -14.51
N GLU A 453 2.63 -29.24 -14.30
CA GLU A 453 3.54 -28.64 -13.32
C GLU A 453 4.39 -27.57 -13.99
N LEU A 454 4.34 -26.36 -13.44
CA LEU A 454 5.07 -25.21 -13.95
C LEU A 454 6.50 -25.17 -13.42
N ASP A 455 7.38 -24.59 -14.22
CA ASP A 455 8.76 -24.33 -13.85
C ASP A 455 8.86 -23.28 -12.74
N ASP A 456 9.90 -23.37 -11.91
CA ASP A 456 10.11 -22.46 -10.79
C ASP A 456 10.32 -21.00 -11.23
N SER A 457 10.72 -20.76 -12.48
CA SER A 457 10.80 -19.41 -13.06
C SER A 457 9.46 -18.67 -13.04
N VAL A 458 8.33 -19.37 -13.09
CA VAL A 458 6.98 -18.77 -13.02
C VAL A 458 6.68 -18.22 -11.62
N ARG A 459 7.37 -18.69 -10.58
CA ARG A 459 7.06 -18.37 -9.17
C ARG A 459 7.10 -16.88 -8.85
N LYS A 460 8.01 -16.14 -9.50
CA LYS A 460 8.17 -14.68 -9.32
C LYS A 460 6.95 -13.88 -9.78
N ARG A 461 6.11 -14.48 -10.62
CA ARG A 461 4.89 -13.90 -11.18
C ARG A 461 3.65 -14.71 -10.78
N THR A 462 3.72 -15.38 -9.63
CA THR A 462 2.61 -16.15 -9.07
C THR A 462 2.15 -15.53 -7.76
N THR A 463 0.84 -15.34 -7.64
CA THR A 463 0.18 -15.07 -6.36
C THR A 463 -0.63 -16.27 -5.90
N TYR A 464 -1.04 -16.28 -4.65
CA TYR A 464 -1.93 -17.31 -4.12
C TYR A 464 -2.99 -16.73 -3.18
N THR A 465 -4.05 -17.50 -3.01
CA THR A 465 -5.06 -17.30 -1.98
C THR A 465 -5.32 -18.61 -1.24
N VAL A 466 -5.68 -18.50 0.04
CA VAL A 466 -6.15 -19.66 0.81
C VAL A 466 -7.63 -19.83 0.45
N ASN A 467 -7.94 -20.84 -0.38
CA ASN A 467 -9.20 -21.09 -1.09
C ASN A 467 -9.39 -20.33 -2.41
N ASP A 468 -10.45 -20.74 -3.12
CA ASP A 468 -10.99 -20.11 -4.32
C ASP A 468 -11.21 -18.60 -4.10
N SER A 469 -10.43 -17.80 -4.81
CA SER A 469 -10.43 -16.33 -4.69
C SER A 469 -11.76 -15.69 -5.12
N LEU A 470 -12.63 -16.43 -5.79
CA LEU A 470 -13.85 -15.92 -6.45
C LEU A 470 -15.14 -16.32 -5.72
N VAL A 471 -15.08 -17.22 -4.72
CA VAL A 471 -16.25 -17.68 -3.93
C VAL A 471 -16.30 -16.97 -2.57
N ASN A 472 -16.24 -15.64 -2.58
CA ASN A 472 -16.25 -14.84 -1.36
C ASN A 472 -17.65 -14.27 -1.06
N LYS A 473 -18.50 -15.04 -0.36
CA LYS A 473 -19.85 -14.59 0.06
C LYS A 473 -19.87 -13.50 1.15
N ARG A 474 -18.71 -13.08 1.69
CA ARG A 474 -18.61 -12.21 2.89
C ARG A 474 -17.54 -11.11 2.83
N GLY A 475 -16.91 -10.87 1.68
CA GLY A 475 -15.90 -9.82 1.53
C GLY A 475 -14.59 -10.06 2.32
N LEU A 476 -14.26 -11.31 2.67
CA LEU A 476 -13.13 -11.66 3.55
C LEU A 476 -11.77 -11.81 2.84
N ILE A 477 -11.73 -12.11 1.54
CA ILE A 477 -10.51 -12.09 0.73
C ILE A 477 -10.39 -10.71 0.07
N THR A 478 -9.43 -9.92 0.52
CA THR A 478 -9.18 -8.55 0.02
C THR A 478 -7.83 -8.41 -0.68
N SER A 479 -7.03 -9.48 -0.80
CA SER A 479 -5.70 -9.43 -1.43
C SER A 479 -5.15 -10.82 -1.77
N ALA A 480 -4.62 -11.00 -2.98
CA ALA A 480 -3.80 -12.15 -3.34
C ALA A 480 -2.36 -11.96 -2.82
N THR A 481 -1.72 -13.03 -2.35
CA THR A 481 -0.39 -12.98 -1.70
C THR A 481 0.68 -13.49 -2.66
N PRO A 482 1.80 -12.77 -2.89
CA PRO A 482 2.91 -13.30 -3.66
C PRO A 482 3.47 -14.60 -3.06
N VAL A 483 3.77 -15.60 -3.90
CA VAL A 483 4.35 -16.87 -3.42
C VAL A 483 5.67 -16.61 -2.69
N GLY A 484 5.87 -17.27 -1.55
CA GLY A 484 7.06 -17.09 -0.70
C GLY A 484 7.00 -15.87 0.22
N THR A 485 5.85 -15.19 0.32
CA THR A 485 5.63 -14.12 1.29
C THR A 485 4.59 -14.50 2.34
N LYS A 486 4.66 -13.82 3.50
CA LYS A 486 3.73 -14.04 4.62
C LYS A 486 2.31 -13.69 4.17
N PRO A 487 1.32 -14.60 4.29
CA PRO A 487 -0.06 -14.29 3.96
C PRO A 487 -0.64 -13.28 4.94
N THR A 488 -1.71 -12.60 4.52
CA THR A 488 -2.43 -11.67 5.39
C THR A 488 -3.12 -12.40 6.55
N TYR A 489 -3.31 -11.71 7.67
CA TYR A 489 -3.94 -12.27 8.87
C TYR A 489 -5.31 -12.90 8.58
N ASN A 490 -6.10 -12.28 7.70
CA ASN A 490 -7.39 -12.81 7.27
C ASN A 490 -7.27 -14.11 6.45
N GLY A 491 -6.18 -14.29 5.70
CA GLY A 491 -5.85 -15.55 5.02
C GLY A 491 -5.48 -16.69 5.96
N ILE A 492 -4.99 -16.38 7.18
CA ILE A 492 -4.62 -17.37 8.21
C ILE A 492 -5.76 -17.67 9.19
N LYS A 493 -6.70 -16.73 9.37
CA LYS A 493 -7.78 -16.80 10.38
C LYS A 493 -8.73 -18.00 10.19
N GLU A 494 -8.73 -18.62 9.03
CA GLU A 494 -9.51 -19.82 8.77
C GLU A 494 -8.92 -21.07 9.42
N LYS A 495 -9.08 -21.23 10.74
CA LYS A 495 -9.03 -22.48 11.57
C LYS A 495 -8.04 -23.64 11.28
N ALA A 496 -7.18 -23.61 10.27
CA ALA A 496 -6.51 -24.81 9.73
C ALA A 496 -5.02 -24.64 9.40
N ILE A 497 -4.42 -23.47 9.62
CA ILE A 497 -2.97 -23.27 9.32
C ILE A 497 -2.09 -23.56 10.55
N GLY A 498 -2.69 -23.81 11.70
CA GLY A 498 -1.91 -24.13 12.89
C GLY A 498 -1.46 -25.58 12.90
N GLU A 499 -0.16 -25.80 12.65
CA GLU A 499 0.59 -27.07 12.79
C GLU A 499 0.70 -27.94 11.53
N ILE A 500 0.68 -27.35 10.33
CA ILE A 500 0.95 -28.09 9.08
C ILE A 500 2.45 -28.09 8.74
N ASN A 501 3.00 -29.26 8.40
CA ASN A 501 4.39 -29.45 7.98
C ASN A 501 4.53 -29.59 6.45
N SER A 502 3.42 -29.65 5.73
CA SER A 502 3.35 -29.79 4.27
C SER A 502 2.05 -29.18 3.73
N ILE A 503 2.05 -28.78 2.47
CA ILE A 503 0.83 -28.37 1.74
C ILE A 503 -0.13 -29.55 1.63
N SER A 504 0.40 -30.77 1.48
CA SER A 504 -0.37 -32.01 1.45
C SER A 504 -1.18 -32.25 2.72
N GLU A 505 -0.60 -32.00 3.89
CA GLU A 505 -1.28 -32.10 5.18
C GLU A 505 -2.41 -31.06 5.31
N PHE A 506 -2.19 -29.86 4.79
CA PHE A 506 -3.24 -28.85 4.67
C PHE A 506 -4.38 -29.30 3.75
N LEU A 507 -4.07 -29.83 2.57
CA LEU A 507 -5.07 -30.35 1.63
C LEU A 507 -5.85 -31.52 2.24
N ASN A 508 -5.15 -32.44 2.92
CA ASN A 508 -5.72 -33.61 3.60
C ASN A 508 -6.69 -33.22 4.72
N SER A 509 -6.29 -32.30 5.60
CA SER A 509 -7.13 -31.81 6.71
C SER A 509 -8.40 -31.08 6.22
N ASN A 510 -8.40 -30.61 4.97
CA ASN A 510 -9.53 -29.93 4.34
C ASN A 510 -10.22 -30.72 3.22
N LYS A 511 -9.96 -32.04 3.09
CA LYS A 511 -10.57 -32.91 2.07
C LYS A 511 -12.10 -32.87 2.01
N LYS A 512 -12.77 -32.65 3.16
CA LYS A 512 -14.25 -32.58 3.23
C LYS A 512 -14.81 -31.25 2.70
N THR A 513 -14.03 -30.18 2.73
CA THR A 513 -14.43 -28.82 2.33
C THR A 513 -13.86 -28.41 0.96
N ASN A 514 -13.05 -29.26 0.32
CA ASN A 514 -12.38 -29.01 -0.96
C ASN A 514 -11.60 -27.69 -1.00
N ARG A 515 -11.00 -27.32 0.13
CA ARG A 515 -10.13 -26.15 0.22
C ARG A 515 -8.76 -26.49 -0.34
N TYR A 516 -8.24 -25.59 -1.15
CA TYR A 516 -6.91 -25.69 -1.74
C TYR A 516 -6.23 -24.31 -1.69
N ILE A 517 -4.91 -24.31 -1.82
CA ILE A 517 -4.17 -23.06 -1.97
C ILE A 517 -4.20 -22.73 -3.45
N GLU A 518 -5.09 -21.83 -3.83
CA GLU A 518 -5.26 -21.42 -5.22
C GLU A 518 -4.07 -20.58 -5.63
N ALA A 519 -3.48 -20.90 -6.78
CA ALA A 519 -2.41 -20.15 -7.39
C ALA A 519 -2.94 -19.38 -8.59
N GLN A 520 -2.54 -18.11 -8.72
CA GLN A 520 -2.83 -17.26 -9.87
C GLN A 520 -1.53 -16.89 -10.56
N TYR A 521 -1.39 -17.32 -11.80
CA TYR A 521 -0.19 -17.14 -12.63
C TYR A 521 -0.39 -15.96 -13.57
N HIS A 522 0.48 -14.96 -13.47
CA HIS A 522 0.36 -13.70 -14.19
C HIS A 522 1.22 -13.68 -15.45
N GLY A 523 0.72 -13.10 -16.54
CA GLY A 523 1.39 -13.04 -17.84
C GLY A 523 1.18 -14.28 -18.71
N ASP A 524 1.94 -14.36 -19.80
CA ASP A 524 1.87 -15.49 -20.74
C ASP A 524 2.53 -16.74 -20.15
N LEU A 525 1.93 -17.90 -20.39
CA LEU A 525 2.50 -19.20 -19.99
C LEU A 525 2.66 -20.05 -21.25
N THR A 526 3.89 -20.39 -21.57
CA THR A 526 4.26 -21.16 -22.76
C THR A 526 4.69 -22.56 -22.34
N PHE A 527 4.39 -23.58 -23.14
CA PHE A 527 4.88 -24.93 -22.84
C PHE A 527 6.40 -24.97 -22.77
N LYS A 528 7.07 -24.37 -23.76
CA LYS A 528 8.53 -24.42 -23.89
C LYS A 528 9.31 -23.80 -22.71
N ASN A 529 8.83 -22.69 -22.15
CA ASN A 529 9.62 -21.95 -21.15
C ASN A 529 9.10 -22.12 -19.72
N ASP A 530 7.81 -22.42 -19.56
CA ASP A 530 7.13 -22.29 -18.27
C ASP A 530 6.58 -23.63 -17.75
N VAL A 531 6.62 -24.71 -18.54
CA VAL A 531 6.16 -26.04 -18.13
C VAL A 531 7.37 -26.92 -17.84
N LYS A 532 7.41 -27.43 -16.61
CA LYS A 532 8.45 -28.35 -16.15
C LYS A 532 8.14 -29.79 -16.56
N ARG A 533 6.91 -30.25 -16.31
CA ARG A 533 6.46 -31.60 -16.63
C ARG A 533 4.94 -31.69 -16.69
N ILE A 534 4.45 -32.76 -17.33
CA ILE A 534 3.03 -33.08 -17.42
C ILE A 534 2.79 -34.43 -16.75
N ILE A 535 1.71 -34.54 -15.97
CA ILE A 535 1.32 -35.76 -15.27
C ILE A 535 -0.07 -36.18 -15.76
N VAL A 536 -0.19 -37.44 -16.18
CA VAL A 536 -1.45 -38.05 -16.62
C VAL A 536 -1.93 -39.13 -15.65
N PRO A 537 -3.25 -39.39 -15.53
CA PRO A 537 -3.78 -40.35 -14.57
C PRO A 537 -3.33 -41.79 -14.81
N ASP A 538 -3.28 -42.20 -16.08
CA ASP A 538 -2.94 -43.57 -16.47
C ASP A 538 -2.39 -43.61 -17.90
N LYS A 539 -1.84 -44.76 -18.30
CA LYS A 539 -1.20 -44.94 -19.61
C LYS A 539 -2.16 -44.75 -20.80
N SER A 540 -3.47 -44.93 -20.63
CA SER A 540 -4.43 -44.77 -21.73
C SER A 540 -4.48 -43.34 -22.26
N TYR A 541 -4.11 -42.34 -21.46
CA TYR A 541 -3.99 -40.95 -21.91
C TYR A 541 -2.87 -40.78 -22.94
N LEU A 542 -1.78 -41.53 -22.82
CA LEU A 542 -0.66 -41.46 -23.75
C LEU A 542 -1.07 -41.93 -25.15
N ASP A 543 -1.95 -42.94 -25.23
CA ASP A 543 -2.49 -43.41 -26.51
C ASP A 543 -3.55 -42.44 -27.05
N LYS A 544 -4.46 -41.98 -26.17
CA LYS A 544 -5.57 -41.08 -26.50
C LYS A 544 -5.13 -39.71 -27.03
N LEU A 545 -4.01 -39.19 -26.54
CA LEU A 545 -3.43 -37.89 -26.89
C LEU A 545 -2.00 -38.04 -27.41
N SER A 546 -1.75 -39.12 -28.15
CA SER A 546 -0.43 -39.50 -28.64
C SER A 546 0.26 -38.38 -29.43
N LYS A 547 -0.46 -37.72 -30.35
CA LYS A 547 0.08 -36.62 -31.17
C LYS A 547 0.50 -35.42 -30.31
N GLU A 548 -0.33 -35.06 -29.34
CA GLU A 548 -0.08 -33.94 -28.43
C GLU A 548 1.12 -34.24 -27.52
N PHE A 549 1.22 -35.47 -27.00
CA PHE A 549 2.35 -35.86 -26.16
C PHE A 549 3.66 -36.04 -26.94
N GLU A 550 3.63 -36.41 -28.22
CA GLU A 550 4.82 -36.35 -29.08
C GLU A 550 5.34 -34.91 -29.22
N GLN A 551 4.46 -33.93 -29.40
CA GLN A 551 4.87 -32.51 -29.46
C GLN A 551 5.48 -32.04 -28.15
N ILE A 552 4.90 -32.41 -27.00
CA ILE A 552 5.45 -32.10 -25.68
C ILE A 552 6.85 -32.71 -25.48
N LYS A 553 7.04 -33.96 -25.87
CA LYS A 553 8.36 -34.62 -25.82
C LYS A 553 9.38 -33.93 -26.71
N ASN A 554 8.97 -33.48 -27.90
CA ASN A 554 9.83 -32.70 -28.80
C ASN A 554 10.22 -31.33 -28.22
N MET A 555 9.41 -30.77 -27.32
CA MET A 555 9.73 -29.56 -26.56
C MET A 555 10.66 -29.83 -25.37
N GLY A 556 11.03 -31.10 -25.11
CA GLY A 556 11.88 -31.49 -23.99
C GLY A 556 11.15 -31.59 -22.64
N ILE A 557 9.82 -31.58 -22.64
CA ILE A 557 9.02 -31.66 -21.42
C ILE A 557 8.75 -33.12 -21.08
N GLU A 558 8.99 -33.47 -19.81
CA GLU A 558 8.74 -34.82 -19.29
C GLU A 558 7.24 -35.10 -19.14
N VAL A 559 6.80 -36.31 -19.52
CA VAL A 559 5.43 -36.79 -19.30
C VAL A 559 5.45 -37.99 -18.37
N LEU A 560 4.85 -37.84 -17.19
CA LEU A 560 4.76 -38.85 -16.15
C LEU A 560 3.36 -39.44 -16.08
N VAL A 561 3.27 -40.71 -15.71
CA VAL A 561 2.00 -41.34 -15.33
C VAL A 561 1.93 -41.34 -13.80
N ALA A 562 0.84 -40.83 -13.24
CA ALA A 562 0.65 -40.77 -11.79
C ALA A 562 0.79 -42.19 -11.18
N PRO A 563 1.50 -42.34 -10.05
CA PRO A 563 1.55 -43.61 -9.34
C PRO A 563 0.13 -43.98 -8.87
N LYS A 564 -0.29 -45.23 -9.10
CA LYS A 564 -1.60 -45.75 -8.69
C LYS A 564 -1.74 -45.81 -7.17
#